data_AF-A0A7J6VYP1-F1
#
_entry.id   AF-A0A7J6VYP1-F1
#
_cell.length_a   1.000
_cell.length_b   1.000
_cell.length_c   1.000
_cell.angle_alpha   90.00
_cell.angle_beta   90.00
_cell.angle_gamma   90.00
#
_symmetry.space_group_name_H-M   'P 1'
#
loop_
_entity.id
_entity.type
_entity.pdbx_description
1 polymer ?
#
loop_
_entity_poly.entity_id
_entity_poly.type
_entity_poly.pdbx_seq_one_letter_code
_entity_poly.pdbx_strand_id
1 'polypeptide(L)'
;KTKSIKKARNQQNPKLKEPSLPKNQNGESPNGVFPFLKVKIFSTKKAIIPSKGSALSAGYDLSSATETKVPARGKALIPTDLSIATPQGTYARVASRSGLAWKHSVDVGAGVIDADYKGHVGVILLNHSDVDFEFRFGDRINCSIDY
;
A
#
# COMPACT_ATOMS: atom_id res chain seq x y z
N LYS A 1 30.68 -44.44 44.30
CA LYS A 1 30.90 -42.97 44.33
C LYS A 1 31.12 -42.59 42.86
N THR A 2 30.25 -41.85 42.17
CA THR A 2 29.81 -40.47 42.44
C THR A 2 28.47 -40.17 41.73
N LYS A 3 27.65 -39.31 42.33
CA LYS A 3 26.30 -38.89 41.91
C LYS A 3 26.33 -37.70 40.91
N SER A 4 25.20 -37.54 40.21
CA SER A 4 24.64 -36.29 39.64
C SER A 4 25.29 -35.79 38.32
N ILE A 5 24.63 -35.14 37.36
CA ILE A 5 23.54 -34.14 37.43
C ILE A 5 22.68 -34.19 36.14
N LYS A 6 21.36 -34.09 36.30
CA LYS A 6 20.33 -33.83 35.27
C LYS A 6 20.47 -32.41 34.69
N LYS A 7 20.19 -32.23 33.39
CA LYS A 7 19.47 -31.03 32.92
C LYS A 7 18.77 -31.29 31.57
N ALA A 8 17.50 -31.69 31.65
CA ALA A 8 16.57 -31.60 30.53
C ALA A 8 16.36 -30.10 30.23
N ARG A 9 16.72 -29.69 29.02
CA ARG A 9 16.54 -28.32 28.53
C ARG A 9 15.08 -28.18 28.12
N ASN A 10 14.27 -27.60 29.00
CA ASN A 10 12.87 -27.28 28.73
C ASN A 10 12.82 -26.10 27.73
N GLN A 11 12.75 -26.40 26.44
CA GLN A 11 12.52 -25.38 25.40
C GLN A 11 11.03 -25.07 25.37
N GLN A 12 10.57 -24.16 26.24
CA GLN A 12 9.29 -23.50 26.03
C GLN A 12 9.45 -22.53 24.85
N ASN A 13 8.86 -22.89 23.72
CA ASN A 13 8.74 -22.00 22.57
C ASN A 13 8.02 -20.71 23.03
N PRO A 14 8.52 -19.50 22.73
CA PRO A 14 7.86 -18.28 23.17
C PRO A 14 6.47 -18.22 22.54
N LYS A 15 5.42 -18.16 23.36
CA LYS A 15 4.06 -17.92 22.88
C LYS A 15 4.04 -16.56 22.19
N LEU A 16 3.85 -16.58 20.87
CA LEU A 16 3.54 -15.38 20.08
C LEU A 16 2.29 -14.76 20.69
N LYS A 17 2.42 -13.54 21.25
CA LYS A 17 1.27 -12.72 21.60
C LYS A 17 0.88 -11.95 20.35
N GLU A 18 -0.26 -12.31 19.77
CA GLU A 18 -0.88 -11.50 18.74
C GLU A 18 -1.29 -10.15 19.33
N PRO A 19 -1.08 -9.03 18.61
CA PRO A 19 -1.58 -7.73 19.04
C PRO A 19 -3.10 -7.79 19.16
N SER A 20 -3.65 -7.41 20.32
CA SER A 20 -5.10 -7.36 20.48
C SER A 20 -5.65 -6.17 19.70
N LEU A 21 -6.46 -6.45 18.68
CA LEU A 21 -7.30 -5.44 18.03
C LEU A 21 -8.33 -4.89 19.04
N PRO A 22 -8.66 -3.58 18.99
CA PRO A 22 -9.79 -3.05 19.74
C PRO A 22 -11.07 -3.76 19.32
N LYS A 23 -11.80 -4.33 20.28
CA LYS A 23 -13.09 -4.98 20.04
C LYS A 23 -14.12 -3.91 19.68
N ASN A 24 -14.54 -3.88 18.42
CA ASN A 24 -15.68 -3.06 18.01
C ASN A 24 -16.99 -3.77 18.42
N GLN A 25 -17.80 -3.10 19.23
CA GLN A 25 -19.04 -3.64 19.82
C GLN A 25 -20.27 -3.49 18.91
N ASN A 26 -20.16 -3.75 17.60
CA ASN A 26 -21.33 -3.76 16.72
C ASN A 26 -21.43 -5.13 16.04
N GLY A 27 -22.38 -5.93 16.53
CA GLY A 27 -22.65 -7.28 16.04
C GLY A 27 -23.33 -7.28 14.67
N GLU A 28 -22.53 -7.27 13.60
CA GLU A 28 -22.96 -7.70 12.28
C GLU A 28 -22.47 -9.13 12.02
N SER A 29 -23.42 -9.99 11.64
CA SER A 29 -23.26 -11.42 11.38
C SER A 29 -22.59 -11.70 10.00
N PRO A 30 -22.08 -12.92 9.75
CA PRO A 30 -21.18 -13.22 8.64
C PRO A 30 -21.96 -13.50 7.35
N ASN A 31 -22.58 -12.46 6.77
CA ASN A 31 -23.04 -12.53 5.39
C ASN A 31 -21.93 -12.00 4.49
N GLY A 32 -21.22 -12.93 3.85
CA GLY A 32 -20.01 -12.71 3.05
C GLY A 32 -20.17 -11.78 1.86
N VAL A 33 -20.24 -10.48 2.13
CA VAL A 33 -19.91 -9.43 1.17
C VAL A 33 -18.58 -8.86 1.63
N PHE A 34 -17.48 -9.33 1.04
CA PHE A 34 -16.21 -8.63 1.19
C PHE A 34 -16.44 -7.18 0.75
N PRO A 35 -16.17 -6.18 1.61
CA PRO A 35 -16.41 -4.80 1.21
C PRO A 35 -15.56 -4.52 -0.04
N PHE A 36 -16.15 -3.89 -1.04
CA PHE A 36 -15.41 -3.48 -2.23
C PHE A 36 -14.56 -2.24 -1.92
N LEU A 37 -13.42 -2.09 -2.61
CA LEU A 37 -12.68 -0.82 -2.63
C LEU A 37 -13.62 0.27 -3.16
N LYS A 38 -13.82 1.32 -2.36
CA LYS A 38 -14.57 2.50 -2.81
C LYS A 38 -13.60 3.57 -3.28
N VAL A 39 -13.88 4.13 -4.45
CA VAL A 39 -13.08 5.18 -5.05
C VAL A 39 -13.95 6.41 -5.23
N LYS A 40 -13.53 7.55 -4.68
CA LYS A 40 -14.13 8.86 -4.90
C LYS A 40 -13.25 9.63 -5.89
N ILE A 41 -13.88 10.17 -6.93
CA ILE A 41 -13.21 10.98 -7.95
C ILE A 41 -13.43 12.45 -7.63
N PHE A 42 -12.35 13.23 -7.56
CA PHE A 42 -12.45 14.68 -7.37
C PHE A 42 -12.51 15.45 -8.69
N SER A 43 -11.89 14.94 -9.74
CA SER A 43 -11.87 15.57 -11.07
C SER A 43 -12.10 14.52 -12.16
N THR A 44 -13.27 14.57 -12.81
CA THR A 44 -13.62 13.62 -13.88
C THR A 44 -12.77 13.76 -15.14
N LYS A 45 -12.07 14.88 -15.31
CA LYS A 45 -11.19 15.12 -16.45
C LYS A 45 -9.76 14.62 -16.24
N LYS A 46 -9.35 14.40 -14.98
CA LYS A 46 -7.95 14.11 -14.63
C LYS A 46 -7.77 12.79 -13.90
N ALA A 47 -8.72 12.41 -13.06
CA ALA A 47 -8.61 11.18 -12.30
C ALA A 47 -8.85 9.97 -13.19
N ILE A 48 -7.99 8.96 -13.06
CA ILE A 48 -8.14 7.67 -13.76
C ILE A 48 -8.58 6.65 -12.73
N ILE A 49 -9.66 5.93 -13.02
CA ILE A 49 -10.18 4.89 -12.13
C ILE A 49 -9.14 3.77 -12.00
N PRO A 50 -8.74 3.38 -10.78
CA PRO A 50 -7.74 2.35 -10.58
C PRO A 50 -8.17 1.02 -11.22
N SER A 51 -7.23 0.37 -11.91
CA SER A 51 -7.51 -0.87 -12.65
C SER A 51 -6.45 -1.93 -12.39
N LYS A 52 -6.82 -3.19 -12.50
CA LYS A 52 -5.86 -4.30 -12.38
C LYS A 52 -5.18 -4.55 -13.73
N GLY A 53 -3.86 -4.74 -13.72
CA GLY A 53 -3.10 -5.06 -14.93
C GLY A 53 -3.43 -6.44 -15.52
N SER A 54 -3.92 -7.36 -14.69
CA SER A 54 -4.39 -8.70 -15.07
C SER A 54 -5.39 -9.21 -14.04
N ALA A 55 -6.15 -10.25 -14.38
CA ALA A 55 -7.12 -10.87 -13.46
C ALA A 55 -6.47 -11.36 -12.14
N LEU A 56 -5.20 -11.77 -12.21
CA LEU A 56 -4.41 -12.28 -11.08
C LEU A 56 -3.53 -11.20 -10.42
N SER A 57 -3.66 -9.93 -10.82
CA SER A 57 -2.89 -8.85 -10.21
C SER A 57 -3.32 -8.64 -8.76
N ALA A 58 -2.32 -8.59 -7.87
CA ALA A 58 -2.51 -8.39 -6.45
C ALA A 58 -3.07 -6.99 -6.13
N GLY A 59 -2.65 -5.97 -6.89
CA GLY A 59 -3.03 -4.57 -6.68
C GLY A 59 -3.77 -3.93 -7.84
N TYR A 60 -4.30 -2.74 -7.56
CA TYR A 60 -4.85 -1.79 -8.51
C TYR A 60 -3.76 -0.76 -8.88
N ASP A 61 -3.55 -0.54 -10.17
CA ASP A 61 -2.73 0.56 -10.64
C ASP A 61 -3.47 1.89 -10.39
N LEU A 62 -2.86 2.77 -9.60
CA LEU A 62 -3.13 4.21 -9.56
C LEU A 62 -2.45 4.89 -10.76
N SER A 63 -2.92 6.07 -11.14
CA SER A 63 -2.26 6.85 -12.19
C SER A 63 -2.04 8.29 -11.78
N SER A 64 -1.03 8.92 -12.37
CA SER A 64 -0.80 10.35 -12.24
C SER A 64 -1.94 11.15 -12.88
N ALA A 65 -2.54 12.07 -12.13
CA ALA A 65 -3.57 12.98 -12.61
C ALA A 65 -2.99 14.24 -13.29
N THR A 66 -1.68 14.46 -13.19
CA THR A 66 -0.99 15.61 -13.79
C THR A 66 0.38 15.22 -14.33
N GLU A 67 0.89 16.00 -15.27
CA GLU A 67 2.30 15.93 -15.63
C GLU A 67 3.15 16.50 -14.49
N THR A 68 4.22 15.80 -14.13
CA THR A 68 5.09 16.19 -13.02
C THR A 68 6.46 15.55 -13.16
N LYS A 69 7.44 16.05 -12.43
CA LYS A 69 8.81 15.55 -12.45
C LYS A 69 9.24 15.13 -11.06
N VAL A 70 9.87 13.96 -10.95
CA VAL A 70 10.61 13.56 -9.76
C VAL A 70 12.07 13.95 -9.98
N PRO A 71 12.57 14.99 -9.30
CA PRO A 71 13.92 15.48 -9.53
C PRO A 71 14.97 14.41 -9.20
N ALA A 72 16.08 14.41 -9.94
CA ALA A 72 17.25 13.59 -9.67
C ALA A 72 17.65 13.70 -8.20
N ARG A 73 17.93 12.56 -7.55
CA ARG A 73 18.27 12.48 -6.13
C ARG A 73 17.26 13.16 -5.20
N GLY A 74 16.01 13.28 -5.62
CA GLY A 74 14.97 14.03 -4.93
C GLY A 74 13.66 13.25 -4.76
N LYS A 75 12.60 13.98 -4.43
CA LYS A 75 11.27 13.42 -4.20
C LYS A 75 10.17 14.32 -4.72
N ALA A 76 9.04 13.73 -5.08
CA ALA A 76 7.85 14.46 -5.48
C ALA A 76 6.58 13.75 -4.99
N LEU A 77 5.53 14.54 -4.73
CA LEU A 77 4.19 14.03 -4.50
C LEU A 77 3.45 14.02 -5.84
N ILE A 78 3.03 12.83 -6.27
CA ILE A 78 2.28 12.64 -7.50
C ILE A 78 0.79 12.63 -7.17
N PRO A 79 0.01 13.63 -7.60
CA PRO A 79 -1.43 13.66 -7.32
C PRO A 79 -2.17 12.64 -8.19
N THR A 80 -3.18 11.98 -7.62
CA THR A 80 -4.04 11.03 -8.35
C THR A 80 -5.45 11.57 -8.61
N ASP A 81 -5.83 12.70 -7.98
CA ASP A 81 -7.20 13.24 -7.97
C ASP A 81 -8.29 12.23 -7.52
N LEU A 82 -7.88 11.27 -6.70
CA LEU A 82 -8.74 10.26 -6.09
C LEU A 82 -8.72 10.34 -4.56
N SER A 83 -9.77 9.81 -3.94
CA SER A 83 -9.73 9.29 -2.58
C SER A 83 -10.12 7.82 -2.62
N ILE A 84 -9.46 7.00 -1.80
CA ILE A 84 -9.79 5.58 -1.67
C ILE A 84 -10.26 5.30 -0.25
N ALA A 85 -11.25 4.43 -0.12
CA ALA A 85 -11.66 3.88 1.16
C ALA A 85 -11.58 2.36 1.07
N THR A 86 -10.69 1.79 1.88
CA THR A 86 -10.52 0.34 1.96
C THR A 86 -11.60 -0.29 2.85
N PRO A 87 -11.82 -1.60 2.69
CA PRO A 87 -12.64 -2.39 3.59
C PRO A 87 -12.25 -2.23 5.07
N GLN A 88 -13.21 -2.46 5.97
CA GLN A 88 -12.90 -2.47 7.40
C GLN A 88 -11.93 -3.62 7.73
N GLY A 89 -10.93 -3.33 8.55
CA GLY A 89 -9.90 -4.31 8.93
C GLY A 89 -8.75 -4.44 7.93
N THR A 90 -8.77 -3.67 6.84
CA THR A 90 -7.71 -3.67 5.82
C THR A 90 -7.12 -2.28 5.65
N TYR A 91 -5.98 -2.20 4.98
CA TYR A 91 -5.35 -0.94 4.57
C TYR A 91 -4.87 -1.06 3.13
N ALA A 92 -4.67 0.09 2.49
CA ALA A 92 -4.09 0.11 1.16
C ALA A 92 -2.59 0.39 1.26
N ARG A 93 -1.81 -0.37 0.50
CA ARG A 93 -0.37 -0.22 0.38
C ARG A 93 0.00 0.23 -1.03
N VAL A 94 0.41 1.48 -1.17
CA VAL A 94 1.04 1.97 -2.40
C VAL A 94 2.43 1.35 -2.51
N ALA A 95 2.74 0.71 -3.63
CA ALA A 95 3.98 -0.01 -3.84
C ALA A 95 4.61 0.37 -5.18
N SER A 96 5.95 0.39 -5.23
CA SER A 96 6.68 0.65 -6.47
C SER A 96 6.40 -0.44 -7.49
N ARG A 97 6.25 -0.06 -8.76
CA ARG A 97 6.26 -1.02 -9.87
C ARG A 97 7.70 -1.48 -10.11
N SER A 98 7.93 -2.79 -10.20
CA SER A 98 9.28 -3.35 -10.40
C SER A 98 9.99 -2.75 -11.60
N GLY A 99 9.28 -2.50 -12.70
CA GLY A 99 9.86 -1.86 -13.89
C GLY A 99 10.32 -0.41 -13.66
N LEU A 100 9.60 0.35 -12.82
CA LEU A 100 9.94 1.73 -12.49
C LEU A 100 11.17 1.79 -11.55
N ALA A 101 11.17 0.92 -10.53
CA ALA A 101 12.30 0.77 -9.61
C ALA A 101 13.57 0.31 -10.35
N TRP A 102 13.46 -0.71 -11.21
CA TRP A 102 14.61 -1.27 -11.91
C TRP A 102 15.17 -0.36 -13.01
N LYS A 103 14.30 0.21 -13.87
CA LYS A 103 14.76 0.96 -15.05
C LYS A 103 15.10 2.41 -14.76
N HIS A 104 14.46 3.01 -13.76
CA HIS A 104 14.55 4.45 -13.49
C HIS A 104 15.00 4.77 -12.07
N SER A 105 15.26 3.76 -11.23
CA SER A 105 15.63 3.96 -9.81
C SER A 105 14.61 4.81 -9.05
N VAL A 106 13.32 4.70 -9.41
CA VAL A 106 12.22 5.41 -8.76
C VAL A 106 11.44 4.46 -7.86
N ASP A 107 11.34 4.81 -6.58
CA ASP A 107 10.69 4.03 -5.53
C ASP A 107 9.57 4.83 -4.84
N VAL A 108 8.71 4.14 -4.08
CA VAL A 108 7.63 4.73 -3.30
C VAL A 108 8.11 5.00 -1.87
N GLY A 109 8.18 6.27 -1.48
CA GLY A 109 8.71 6.68 -0.18
C GLY A 109 7.77 6.44 1.01
N ALA A 110 6.47 6.59 0.79
CA ALA A 110 5.43 6.24 1.76
C ALA A 110 4.26 5.62 1.01
N GLY A 111 3.51 4.73 1.68
CA GLY A 111 2.40 4.10 0.99
C GLY A 111 1.36 3.42 1.85
N VAL A 112 1.31 3.67 3.16
CA VAL A 112 0.19 3.19 3.97
C VAL A 112 -0.95 4.19 3.82
N ILE A 113 -2.13 3.71 3.42
CA ILE A 113 -3.37 4.48 3.38
C ILE A 113 -4.35 3.77 4.31
N ASP A 114 -4.69 4.43 5.42
CA ASP A 114 -5.61 3.93 6.42
C ASP A 114 -7.05 3.86 5.90
N ALA A 115 -7.86 2.94 6.44
CA ALA A 115 -9.24 2.72 6.00
C ALA A 115 -10.15 3.95 6.21
N ASP A 116 -9.87 4.75 7.22
CA ASP A 116 -10.60 5.97 7.56
C ASP A 116 -10.04 7.22 6.87
N TYR A 117 -8.95 7.11 6.10
CA TYR A 117 -8.47 8.22 5.28
C TYR A 117 -9.52 8.60 4.23
N LYS A 118 -9.88 9.89 4.18
CA LYS A 118 -10.81 10.48 3.19
C LYS A 118 -10.20 11.63 2.40
N GLY A 119 -8.90 11.89 2.62
CA GLY A 119 -8.18 12.93 1.91
C GLY A 119 -7.87 12.55 0.47
N HIS A 120 -7.21 13.47 -0.23
CA HIS A 120 -6.67 13.22 -1.56
C HIS A 120 -5.52 12.21 -1.47
N VAL A 121 -5.58 11.16 -2.28
CA VAL A 121 -4.50 10.19 -2.41
C VAL A 121 -3.43 10.79 -3.31
N GLY A 122 -2.23 10.91 -2.78
CA GLY A 122 -1.04 11.25 -3.54
C GLY A 122 0.04 10.21 -3.28
N VAL A 123 0.84 9.91 -4.29
CA VAL A 123 1.95 8.96 -4.17
C VAL A 123 3.26 9.70 -4.01
N ILE A 124 3.97 9.44 -2.92
CA ILE A 124 5.30 10.01 -2.71
C ILE A 124 6.32 9.12 -3.45
N LEU A 125 6.98 9.69 -4.45
CA LEU A 125 8.05 9.02 -5.17
C LEU A 125 9.41 9.59 -4.79
N LEU A 126 10.37 8.69 -4.67
CA LEU A 126 11.78 8.95 -4.42
C LEU A 126 12.54 8.57 -5.70
N ASN A 127 13.37 9.48 -6.20
CA ASN A 127 14.24 9.19 -7.33
C ASN A 127 15.69 9.05 -6.83
N HIS A 128 16.23 7.85 -6.95
CA HIS A 128 17.59 7.53 -6.54
C HIS A 128 18.62 7.71 -7.66
N SER A 129 18.17 7.97 -8.91
CA SER A 129 19.06 8.23 -10.03
C SER A 129 19.56 9.68 -10.07
N ASP A 130 20.57 9.91 -10.91
CA ASP A 130 21.12 11.24 -11.20
C ASP A 130 20.42 11.92 -12.40
N VAL A 131 19.30 11.37 -12.85
CA VAL A 131 18.51 11.90 -13.97
C VAL A 131 17.08 12.16 -13.49
N ASP A 132 16.51 13.29 -13.89
CA ASP A 132 15.13 13.59 -13.59
C ASP A 132 14.20 12.56 -14.25
N PHE A 133 13.16 12.14 -13.53
CA PHE A 133 12.15 11.25 -14.09
C PHE A 133 10.83 12.01 -14.29
N GLU A 134 10.36 12.08 -15.53
CA GLU A 134 9.11 12.73 -15.89
C GLU A 134 7.95 11.74 -15.86
N PHE A 135 6.91 12.08 -15.10
CA PHE A 135 5.61 11.44 -15.17
C PHE A 135 4.71 12.23 -16.09
N ARG A 136 4.12 11.54 -17.07
CA ARG A 136 3.06 12.08 -17.91
C ARG A 136 1.71 11.85 -17.27
N PHE A 137 0.73 12.60 -17.77
CA PHE A 137 -0.66 12.33 -17.44
C PHE A 137 -1.01 10.86 -17.73
N GLY A 138 -1.56 10.19 -16.73
CA GLY A 138 -2.00 8.80 -16.82
C GLY A 138 -0.94 7.72 -16.59
N ASP A 139 0.32 8.10 -16.35
CA ASP A 139 1.37 7.14 -16.03
C ASP A 139 1.04 6.36 -14.75
N ARG A 140 1.27 5.04 -14.81
CA ARG A 140 0.80 4.07 -13.81
C ARG A 140 1.77 3.86 -12.67
N ILE A 141 1.22 3.85 -11.46
CA ILE A 141 1.85 3.58 -10.17
C ILE A 141 1.03 2.49 -9.47
N ASN A 142 1.62 1.51 -8.80
CA ASN A 142 0.86 0.39 -8.25
C ASN A 142 0.40 0.62 -6.81
N CYS A 143 -0.78 0.11 -6.46
CA CYS A 143 -1.31 0.07 -5.10
C CYS A 143 -1.91 -1.32 -4.83
N SER A 144 -1.38 -2.06 -3.87
CA SER A 144 -2.05 -3.24 -3.33
C SER A 144 -3.05 -2.87 -2.24
N ILE A 145 -4.05 -3.71 -2.04
CA ILE A 145 -4.86 -3.72 -0.83
C ILE A 145 -4.46 -4.98 -0.09
N ASP A 146 -4.02 -4.81 1.13
CA ASP A 146 -3.59 -5.94 1.95
C ASP A 146 -4.76 -6.29 2.89
N TYR A 147 -5.18 -7.56 2.87
CA TYR A 147 -6.26 -8.14 3.68
C TYR A 147 -5.70 -8.89 4.88
#